data_AF-A0A9E0L2V9-F1
#
_entry.id   AF-A0A9E0L2V9-F1
#
_cell.length_a   1.000
_cell.length_b   1.000
_cell.length_c   1.000
_cell.angle_alpha   90.00
_cell.angle_beta   90.00
_cell.angle_gamma   90.00
#
_symmetry.space_group_name_H-M   'P 1'
#
loop_
_entity.id
_entity.type
_entity.pdbx_description
1 polymer ?
#
loop_
_entity_poly.entity_id
_entity_poly.type
_entity_poly.pdbx_seq_one_letter_code
_entity_poly.pdbx_strand_id
1 'polypeptide(L)'
;SRRLCGVRLVLVGSPAYLAAHGRPEHPRDLLFHRALTYAYVLTPEVWTFVHPTQGTQSVTVSGPLKVNNADALIPALREGMGLALQPEFIVWPELEDGTIESVMCDWRTPPIALHLVSPPGRLRPARVRVLYDFLAARLSTAAWAAPEESESV
;
A
#
# COMPACT_ATOMS: atom_id res chain seq x y z
N SER A 1 -0.28 -16.96 -13.89
CA SER A 1 -0.53 -15.51 -13.77
C SER A 1 0.53 -14.76 -14.58
N ARG A 2 0.33 -13.48 -14.87
CA ARG A 2 1.35 -12.59 -15.46
C ARG A 2 1.50 -11.38 -14.53
N ARG A 3 2.72 -11.08 -14.07
CA ARG A 3 3.02 -9.85 -13.32
C ARG A 3 2.93 -8.65 -14.27
N LEU A 4 2.31 -7.56 -13.82
CA LEU A 4 2.18 -6.33 -14.58
C LEU A 4 3.19 -5.27 -14.12
N CYS A 5 3.24 -4.99 -12.82
CA CYS A 5 4.14 -4.00 -12.22
C CYS A 5 4.27 -4.22 -10.71
N GLY A 6 5.20 -3.50 -10.09
CA GLY A 6 5.23 -3.32 -8.63
C GLY A 6 4.22 -2.28 -8.17
N VAL A 7 3.80 -2.38 -6.91
CA VAL A 7 2.93 -1.41 -6.24
C VAL A 7 3.57 -1.10 -4.88
N ARG A 8 3.77 0.19 -4.61
CA ARG A 8 4.22 0.64 -3.30
C ARG A 8 3.09 0.52 -2.28
N LEU A 9 3.43 0.02 -1.11
CA LEU A 9 2.64 0.24 0.09
C LEU A 9 3.21 1.50 0.77
N VAL A 10 2.35 2.45 1.10
CA VAL A 10 2.72 3.72 1.72
C VAL A 10 2.03 3.86 3.06
N LEU A 11 2.75 4.36 4.05
CA LEU A 11 2.18 4.69 5.35
C LEU A 11 1.51 6.06 5.25
N VAL A 12 0.22 6.11 5.56
CA VAL A 12 -0.61 7.30 5.36
C VAL A 12 -1.46 7.62 6.59
N GLY A 13 -1.79 8.91 6.74
CA GLY A 13 -2.69 9.44 7.75
C GLY A 13 -3.33 10.74 7.28
N SER A 14 -4.48 11.12 7.84
CA SER A 14 -5.05 12.45 7.54
C SER A 14 -4.23 13.56 8.20
N PRO A 15 -4.17 14.77 7.59
CA PRO A 15 -3.52 15.92 8.20
C PRO A 15 -4.02 16.22 9.61
N ALA A 16 -5.33 16.05 9.85
CA ALA A 16 -5.95 16.24 11.17
C ALA A 16 -5.43 15.25 12.22
N TYR A 17 -5.28 13.97 11.86
CA TYR A 17 -4.72 12.98 12.77
C TYR A 17 -3.26 13.29 13.11
N LEU A 18 -2.45 13.61 12.09
CA LEU A 18 -1.03 13.93 12.24
C LEU A 18 -0.81 15.21 13.06
N ALA A 19 -1.68 16.21 12.91
CA ALA A 19 -1.64 17.42 13.74
C ALA A 19 -1.94 17.13 15.22
N ALA A 20 -2.85 16.18 15.50
CA ALA A 20 -3.27 15.84 16.85
C ALA A 20 -2.33 14.85 17.57
N HIS A 21 -1.70 13.93 16.83
CA HIS A 21 -0.91 12.83 17.40
C HIS A 21 0.59 12.93 17.09
N GLY A 22 1.02 13.92 16.31
CA GLY A 22 2.38 14.03 15.80
C GLY A 22 2.61 13.23 14.52
N ARG A 23 3.74 13.50 13.86
CA ARG A 23 4.18 12.79 12.66
C ARG A 23 5.25 11.76 13.07
N PRO A 24 5.07 10.46 12.78
CA PRO A 24 6.08 9.46 13.06
C PRO A 24 7.28 9.63 12.11
N GLU A 25 8.49 9.48 12.63
CA GLU A 25 9.73 9.56 11.85
C GLU A 25 10.45 8.20 11.81
N HIS A 26 10.13 7.31 12.75
CA HIS A 26 10.72 5.98 12.87
C HIS A 26 9.63 4.91 13.11
N PRO A 27 9.79 3.66 12.62
CA PRO A 27 8.81 2.59 12.83
C PRO A 27 8.43 2.34 14.29
N ARG A 28 9.32 2.64 15.23
CA ARG A 28 9.05 2.52 16.68
C ARG A 28 8.00 3.52 17.17
N ASP A 29 7.88 4.66 16.53
CA ASP A 29 6.91 5.69 16.91
C ASP A 29 5.47 5.19 16.69
N LEU A 30 5.29 4.21 15.78
CA LEU A 30 4.01 3.58 15.50
C LEU A 30 3.43 2.81 16.69
N LEU A 31 4.21 2.52 17.72
CA LEU A 31 3.71 1.99 19.00
C LEU A 31 2.78 2.99 19.72
N PHE A 32 2.93 4.28 19.43
CA PHE A 32 2.14 5.36 20.03
C PHE A 32 1.01 5.86 19.11
N HIS A 33 0.86 5.25 17.94
CA HIS A 33 -0.19 5.59 16.98
C HIS A 33 -1.24 4.48 16.87
N ARG A 34 -2.46 4.90 16.49
CA ARG A 34 -3.55 3.99 16.14
C ARG A 34 -3.35 3.47 14.73
N ALA A 35 -3.34 2.16 14.56
CA ALA A 35 -3.28 1.52 13.24
C ALA A 35 -4.66 1.03 12.76
N LEU A 36 -4.96 1.32 11.51
CA LEU A 36 -6.10 0.76 10.78
C LEU A 36 -5.56 -0.37 9.90
N THR A 37 -6.01 -1.60 10.12
CA THR A 37 -5.40 -2.80 9.51
C THR A 37 -6.39 -3.63 8.69
N TYR A 38 -5.86 -4.54 7.88
CA TYR A 38 -6.65 -5.46 7.06
C TYR A 38 -6.87 -6.82 7.75
N ALA A 39 -8.06 -7.39 7.66
CA ALA A 39 -8.44 -8.62 8.34
C ALA A 39 -7.78 -9.88 7.75
N TYR A 40 -7.47 -9.88 6.46
CA TYR A 40 -7.02 -11.07 5.71
C TYR A 40 -5.52 -11.07 5.35
N VAL A 41 -4.73 -10.27 6.06
CA VAL A 41 -3.27 -10.39 6.06
C VAL A 41 -2.89 -11.43 7.11
N LEU A 42 -1.81 -12.19 6.90
CA LEU A 42 -1.38 -13.26 7.82
C LEU A 42 -1.04 -12.70 9.22
N THR A 43 -0.36 -11.56 9.25
CA THR A 43 0.04 -10.83 10.47
C THR A 43 -0.24 -9.33 10.29
N PRO A 44 -1.51 -8.90 10.33
CA PRO A 44 -1.89 -7.53 9.98
C PRO A 44 -1.38 -6.48 10.96
N GLU A 45 -1.08 -6.90 12.19
CA GLU A 45 -0.52 -6.08 13.23
C GLU A 45 1.01 -5.95 13.13
N VAL A 46 1.70 -6.75 12.31
CA VAL A 46 3.16 -6.66 12.15
C VAL A 46 3.50 -5.90 10.89
N TRP A 47 3.99 -4.68 11.03
CA TRP A 47 4.42 -3.84 9.91
C TRP A 47 5.94 -3.85 9.81
N THR A 48 6.46 -4.07 8.61
CA THR A 48 7.89 -4.14 8.33
C THR A 48 8.30 -3.03 7.39
N PHE A 49 9.34 -2.31 7.77
CA PHE A 49 9.91 -1.18 7.06
C PHE A 49 11.41 -1.40 6.83
N VAL A 50 11.93 -0.85 5.75
CA VAL A 50 13.32 -0.95 5.31
C VAL A 50 13.84 0.46 5.06
N HIS A 51 14.95 0.81 5.71
CA HIS A 51 15.63 2.08 5.55
C HIS A 51 17.02 1.87 4.92
N PRO A 52 17.49 2.76 4.04
CA PRO A 52 18.81 2.63 3.39
C PRO A 52 19.99 2.52 4.36
N THR A 53 19.92 3.21 5.51
CA THR A 53 21.01 3.23 6.50
C THR A 53 20.69 2.54 7.83
N GLN A 54 19.41 2.41 8.20
CA GLN A 54 19.00 1.85 9.49
C GLN A 54 18.54 0.38 9.38
N GLY A 55 18.57 -0.17 8.17
CA GLY A 55 18.20 -1.55 7.89
C GLY A 55 16.69 -1.80 8.02
N THR A 56 16.35 -3.06 8.28
CA THR A 56 14.97 -3.51 8.41
C THR A 56 14.49 -3.38 9.85
N GLN A 57 13.30 -2.82 10.04
CA GLN A 57 12.61 -2.71 11.32
C GLN A 57 11.20 -3.27 11.21
N SER A 58 10.80 -4.09 12.17
CA SER A 58 9.42 -4.57 12.29
C SER A 58 8.82 -4.06 13.60
N VAL A 59 7.56 -3.63 13.54
CA VAL A 59 6.82 -3.12 14.69
C VAL A 59 5.45 -3.78 14.75
N THR A 60 5.03 -4.15 15.98
CA THR A 60 3.68 -4.62 16.23
C THR A 60 2.79 -3.41 16.54
N VAL A 61 1.90 -3.07 15.62
CA VAL A 61 0.95 -1.97 15.76
C VAL A 61 -0.36 -2.45 16.39
N SER A 62 -1.12 -1.51 16.93
CA SER A 62 -2.46 -1.78 17.45
C SER A 62 -3.39 -0.63 17.11
N GLY A 63 -4.69 -0.90 17.05
CA GLY A 63 -5.64 0.17 16.76
C GLY A 63 -7.09 -0.28 16.71
N PRO A 64 -7.99 0.68 16.47
CA PRO A 64 -9.42 0.51 16.73
C PRO A 64 -10.15 -0.23 15.62
N LEU A 65 -9.52 -0.42 14.46
CA LEU A 65 -10.23 -0.84 13.27
C LEU A 65 -9.43 -1.90 12.48
N LYS A 66 -10.13 -2.98 12.17
CA LYS A 66 -9.66 -4.05 11.29
C LYS A 66 -10.74 -4.32 10.24
N VAL A 67 -10.43 -4.11 8.97
CA VAL A 67 -11.40 -4.18 7.85
C VAL A 67 -11.00 -5.22 6.81
N ASN A 68 -11.94 -5.71 6.02
CA ASN A 68 -11.64 -6.66 4.96
C ASN A 68 -11.56 -6.05 3.55
N ASN A 69 -11.84 -4.75 3.40
CA ASN A 69 -11.74 -4.03 2.14
C ASN A 69 -11.20 -2.61 2.35
N ALA A 70 -10.64 -2.04 1.28
CA ALA A 70 -10.06 -0.70 1.34
C ALA A 70 -11.14 0.38 1.41
N ASP A 71 -12.27 0.17 0.72
CA ASP A 71 -13.38 1.13 0.67
C ASP A 71 -13.97 1.45 2.05
N ALA A 72 -13.91 0.51 3.01
CA ALA A 72 -14.28 0.79 4.40
C ALA A 72 -13.16 1.46 5.22
N LEU A 73 -11.90 1.32 4.81
CA LEU A 73 -10.76 1.92 5.51
C LEU A 73 -10.64 3.42 5.21
N ILE A 74 -10.80 3.80 3.94
CA ILE A 74 -10.52 5.17 3.47
C ILE A 74 -11.36 6.24 4.21
N PRO A 75 -12.67 6.08 4.43
CA PRO A 75 -13.44 7.04 5.22
C PRO A 75 -12.90 7.19 6.65
N ALA A 76 -12.55 6.08 7.32
CA ALA A 76 -11.98 6.12 8.67
C ALA A 76 -10.61 6.80 8.70
N LEU A 77 -9.80 6.61 7.65
CA LEU A 77 -8.51 7.26 7.48
C LEU A 77 -8.68 8.79 7.32
N ARG A 78 -9.61 9.23 6.46
CA ARG A 78 -9.94 10.65 6.23
C ARG A 78 -10.44 11.35 7.50
N GLU A 79 -11.31 10.68 8.26
CA GLU A 79 -11.81 11.16 9.56
C GLU A 79 -10.75 11.13 10.68
N GLY A 80 -9.51 10.73 10.37
CA GLY A 80 -8.40 10.78 11.30
C GLY A 80 -8.48 9.75 12.42
N MET A 81 -8.96 8.54 12.12
CA MET A 81 -9.02 7.46 13.12
C MET A 81 -7.67 6.79 13.39
N GLY A 82 -6.66 7.02 12.54
CA GLY A 82 -5.34 6.40 12.68
C GLY A 82 -4.47 6.54 11.44
N LEU A 83 -3.41 5.71 11.41
CA LEU A 83 -2.53 5.50 10.27
C LEU A 83 -2.85 4.17 9.60
N ALA A 84 -2.54 4.04 8.32
CA ALA A 84 -2.69 2.78 7.59
C ALA A 84 -1.56 2.59 6.57
N LEU A 85 -1.19 1.33 6.32
CA LEU A 85 -0.45 0.96 5.12
C LEU A 85 -1.42 0.73 3.96
N GLN A 86 -1.31 1.53 2.91
CA GLN A 86 -2.18 1.45 1.74
C GLN A 86 -1.40 1.21 0.46
N PRO A 87 -1.91 0.36 -0.46
CA PRO A 87 -1.45 0.38 -1.83
C PRO A 87 -1.65 1.77 -2.41
N GLU A 88 -0.59 2.33 -2.98
CA GLU A 88 -0.59 3.71 -3.46
C GLU A 88 -1.72 3.99 -4.46
N PHE A 89 -2.09 3.03 -5.31
CA PHE A 89 -3.18 3.20 -6.28
C PHE A 89 -4.56 3.46 -5.64
N ILE A 90 -4.75 3.09 -4.37
CA ILE A 90 -6.01 3.31 -3.65
C ILE A 90 -6.10 4.75 -3.15
N VAL A 91 -4.99 5.27 -2.62
CA VAL A 91 -4.90 6.57 -1.96
C VAL A 91 -4.32 7.66 -2.86
N TRP A 92 -3.99 7.34 -4.11
CA TRP A 92 -3.36 8.26 -5.06
C TRP A 92 -4.14 9.59 -5.19
N PRO A 93 -5.48 9.59 -5.40
CA PRO A 93 -6.23 10.84 -5.48
C PRO A 93 -6.12 11.70 -4.21
N GLU A 94 -6.17 11.07 -3.04
CA GLU A 94 -6.11 11.75 -1.75
C GLU A 94 -4.71 12.27 -1.40
N LEU A 95 -3.68 11.61 -1.91
CA LEU A 95 -2.30 12.10 -1.84
C LEU A 95 -2.09 13.31 -2.76
N GLU A 96 -2.71 13.33 -3.95
CA GLU A 96 -2.65 14.48 -4.86
C GLU A 96 -3.40 15.70 -4.34
N ASP A 97 -4.58 15.51 -3.73
CA ASP A 97 -5.39 16.62 -3.20
C ASP A 97 -5.02 17.04 -1.76
N GLY A 98 -4.18 16.25 -1.08
CA GLY A 98 -3.69 16.51 0.27
C GLY A 98 -4.69 16.19 1.38
N THR A 99 -5.82 15.53 1.08
CA THR A 99 -6.75 15.04 2.12
C THR A 99 -6.15 13.90 2.94
N ILE A 100 -5.12 13.23 2.41
CA ILE A 100 -4.29 12.24 3.10
C ILE A 100 -2.81 12.59 2.84
N GLU A 101 -1.95 12.44 3.85
CA GLU A 101 -0.51 12.64 3.75
C GLU A 101 0.22 11.29 3.93
N SER A 102 1.28 11.07 3.15
CA SER A 102 2.24 9.99 3.42
C SER A 102 3.27 10.41 4.46
N VAL A 103 3.62 9.51 5.37
CA VAL A 103 4.62 9.74 6.42
C VAL A 103 5.71 8.68 6.38
N MET A 104 6.84 8.96 7.04
CA MET A 104 8.02 8.08 7.04
C MET A 104 8.53 7.74 5.62
N CYS A 105 8.62 8.74 4.73
CA CYS A 105 8.96 8.52 3.31
C CYS A 105 10.33 7.86 3.06
N ASP A 106 11.27 7.96 4.02
CA ASP A 106 12.57 7.28 3.96
C ASP A 106 12.50 5.79 4.31
N TRP A 107 11.37 5.34 4.86
CA TRP A 107 11.10 3.96 5.25
C TRP A 107 10.20 3.29 4.22
N ARG A 108 10.76 2.32 3.51
CA ARG A 108 10.04 1.55 2.49
C ARG A 108 9.44 0.30 3.08
N THR A 109 8.21 -0.03 2.74
CA THR A 109 7.67 -1.37 3.02
C THR A 109 7.93 -2.30 1.84
N PRO A 110 8.04 -3.63 2.07
CA PRO A 110 8.11 -4.60 0.98
C PRO A 110 6.97 -4.37 -0.04
N PRO A 111 7.28 -4.19 -1.33
CA PRO A 111 6.27 -3.89 -2.32
C PRO A 111 5.36 -5.09 -2.54
N ILE A 112 4.13 -4.81 -2.96
CA ILE A 112 3.25 -5.84 -3.53
C ILE A 112 3.33 -5.75 -5.07
N ALA A 113 2.70 -6.69 -5.77
CA ALA A 113 2.73 -6.69 -7.22
C ALA A 113 1.34 -6.93 -7.80
N LEU A 114 1.02 -6.16 -8.84
CA LEU A 114 -0.22 -6.31 -9.58
C LEU A 114 -0.05 -7.43 -10.61
N HIS A 115 -1.02 -8.35 -10.65
CA HIS A 115 -1.00 -9.51 -11.51
C HIS A 115 -2.30 -9.67 -12.29
N LEU A 116 -2.20 -10.15 -13.53
CA LEU A 116 -3.32 -10.73 -14.26
C LEU A 116 -3.37 -12.23 -14.02
N VAL A 117 -4.48 -12.70 -13.46
CA VAL A 117 -4.72 -14.11 -13.15
C VAL A 117 -5.86 -14.63 -14.02
N SER A 118 -5.61 -15.76 -14.68
CA SER A 118 -6.61 -16.50 -15.45
C SER A 118 -6.57 -17.97 -15.04
N PRO A 119 -7.69 -18.70 -15.15
CA PRO A 119 -7.69 -20.14 -14.98
C PRO A 119 -6.64 -20.83 -15.89
N PRO A 120 -6.09 -21.97 -15.46
CA PRO A 120 -5.22 -22.78 -16.31
C PRO A 120 -6.01 -23.34 -17.51
N GLY A 121 -5.46 -23.22 -18.72
CA GLY A 121 -6.10 -23.71 -19.94
C GLY A 121 -5.27 -23.43 -21.20
N ARG A 122 -5.33 -24.34 -22.18
CA ARG A 122 -4.53 -24.28 -23.43
C ARG A 122 -4.98 -23.19 -24.41
N LEU A 123 -6.27 -22.85 -24.43
CA LEU A 123 -6.84 -21.90 -25.38
C LEU A 123 -7.40 -20.68 -24.64
N ARG A 124 -6.72 -19.54 -24.77
CA ARG A 124 -7.29 -18.25 -24.38
C ARG A 124 -8.06 -17.69 -25.59
N PRO A 125 -9.36 -17.40 -25.46
CA PRO A 125 -10.11 -16.73 -26.51
C PRO A 125 -9.43 -15.42 -26.94
N ALA A 126 -9.50 -15.07 -28.22
CA ALA A 126 -8.86 -13.87 -28.77
C ALA A 126 -9.26 -12.59 -28.00
N ARG A 127 -10.54 -12.44 -27.64
CA ARG A 127 -11.04 -11.33 -26.81
C ARG A 127 -10.34 -11.19 -25.45
N VAL A 128 -9.98 -12.32 -24.83
CA VAL A 128 -9.28 -12.33 -23.53
C VAL A 128 -7.83 -11.90 -23.71
N ARG A 129 -7.17 -12.32 -24.80
CA ARG A 129 -5.82 -11.86 -25.14
C ARG A 129 -5.77 -10.36 -25.35
N VAL A 130 -6.68 -9.82 -26.18
CA VAL A 130 -6.75 -8.37 -26.43
C VAL A 130 -7.00 -7.59 -25.15
N LEU A 131 -7.89 -8.05 -24.27
CA LEU A 131 -8.10 -7.43 -22.96
C LEU A 131 -6.85 -7.49 -22.08
N TYR A 132 -6.16 -8.64 -22.05
CA TYR A 132 -4.91 -8.81 -21.31
C TYR A 132 -3.84 -7.82 -21.78
N ASP A 133 -3.66 -7.69 -23.08
CA ASP A 133 -2.66 -6.79 -23.67
C ASP A 133 -3.02 -5.32 -23.39
N PHE A 134 -4.31 -4.97 -23.49
CA PHE A 134 -4.82 -3.65 -23.13
C PHE A 134 -4.56 -3.30 -21.66
N LEU A 135 -4.94 -4.17 -20.73
CA LEU A 135 -4.75 -3.96 -19.29
C LEU A 135 -3.27 -3.90 -18.93
N ALA A 136 -2.45 -4.78 -19.52
CA ALA A 136 -1.02 -4.77 -19.30
C ALA A 136 -0.39 -3.42 -19.71
N ALA A 137 -0.72 -2.93 -20.91
CA ALA A 137 -0.19 -1.66 -21.40
C ALA A 137 -0.63 -0.45 -20.55
N ARG A 138 -1.88 -0.45 -20.07
CA ARG A 138 -2.44 0.67 -19.29
C ARG A 138 -1.99 0.68 -17.84
N LEU A 139 -1.84 -0.48 -17.22
CA LEU A 139 -1.57 -0.58 -15.78
C LEU A 139 -0.06 -0.61 -15.48
N SER A 140 0.79 -1.03 -16.42
CA SER A 140 2.25 -1.00 -16.21
C SER A 140 2.86 0.41 -16.28
N THR A 141 2.09 1.40 -16.76
CA THR A 141 2.54 2.79 -16.96
C THR A 141 1.76 3.80 -16.12
N ALA A 142 0.94 3.32 -15.18
CA ALA A 142 0.15 4.20 -14.33
C ALA A 142 1.05 5.05 -13.40
N ALA A 143 0.60 6.25 -13.03
CA ALA A 143 1.39 7.18 -12.21
C ALA A 143 1.78 6.61 -10.83
N TRP A 144 0.93 5.75 -10.27
CA TRP A 144 1.17 5.04 -9.01
C TRP A 144 2.00 3.75 -9.16
N ALA A 145 2.32 3.34 -10.39
CA ALA A 145 3.07 2.11 -10.62
C ALA A 145 4.51 2.30 -10.17
N ALA A 146 4.99 1.40 -9.32
CA ALA A 146 6.40 1.42 -8.95
C ALA A 146 7.23 0.98 -10.17
N PRO A 147 8.34 1.68 -10.49
CA PRO A 147 9.28 1.17 -11.48
C PRO A 147 9.77 -0.22 -11.06
N GLU A 148 10.04 -1.09 -12.03
CA GLU A 148 10.73 -2.35 -11.74
C GLU A 148 12.12 -2.04 -11.19
N GLU A 149 12.27 -2.04 -9.87
CA GLU A 149 13.58 -2.12 -9.26
C GLU A 149 14.14 -3.50 -9.62
N SER A 150 15.09 -3.50 -10.56
CA SER A 150 15.86 -4.67 -10.96
C SER A 150 16.37 -5.35 -9.69
N GLU A 151 15.95 -6.59 -9.46
CA GLU A 151 16.54 -7.49 -8.48
C GLU A 151 18.06 -7.43 -8.65
N SER A 152 18.73 -6.71 -7.76
CA SER A 152 20.16 -6.72 -7.67
C SER A 152 20.50 -8.04 -6.97
N VAL A 153 20.91 -8.99 -7.80
CA VAL A 153 21.50 -10.29 -7.41
C VAL A 153 22.71 -10.08 -6.52
#